data_AF-A0A4R7FV88-F1
#
_entry.id   AF-A0A4R7FV88-F1
#
_cell.length_a   1.000
_cell.length_b   1.000
_cell.length_c   1.000
_cell.angle_alpha   90.00
_cell.angle_beta   90.00
_cell.angle_gamma   90.00
#
_symmetry.space_group_name_H-M   'P 1'
#
loop_
_entity.id
_entity.type
_entity.pdbx_description
1 polymer ?
#
loop_
_entity_poly.entity_id
_entity_poly.type
_entity_poly.pdbx_seq_one_letter_code
_entity_poly.pdbx_strand_id
1 'polypeptide(L)' 'MKFQKGFTSVQGAVTLVLSILAIAGVVGWIWNIVKIINTGFDVFTGLLIARVVGVFLAPLGAVLGYL' A
#
# COMPACT_ATOMS: atom_id res chain seq x y z
N MET A 1 24.25 16.52 25.82
CA MET A 1 23.41 15.32 26.08
C MET A 1 22.16 15.42 25.21
N LYS A 2 21.91 14.43 24.33
CA LYS A 2 20.68 14.39 23.52
C LYS A 2 19.58 13.81 24.40
N PHE A 3 18.57 14.62 24.74
CA PHE A 3 17.39 14.17 25.48
C PHE A 3 16.63 13.13 24.66
N GLN A 4 16.69 11.85 25.06
CA GLN A 4 15.81 10.82 24.51
C GLN A 4 14.41 11.04 25.10
N LYS A 5 13.45 11.45 24.28
CA LYS A 5 12.04 11.51 24.67
C LYS A 5 11.58 10.09 24.97
N GLY A 6 11.22 9.79 26.22
CA GLY A 6 10.60 8.53 26.58
C GLY A 6 9.28 8.38 25.81
N PHE A 7 9.21 7.41 24.90
CA PHE A 7 7.95 7.07 24.24
C PHE A 7 7.03 6.43 25.28
N THR A 8 5.84 6.99 25.46
CA THR A 8 4.78 6.29 26.20
C THR A 8 4.40 5.02 25.44
N SER A 9 3.99 3.94 26.14
CA SER A 9 3.65 2.66 25.50
C SER A 9 2.61 2.81 24.39
N VAL A 10 1.69 3.75 24.54
CA VAL A 10 0.68 4.10 23.53
C VAL A 10 1.31 4.73 22.29
N GLN A 11 2.22 5.71 22.45
CA GLN A 11 2.90 6.33 21.32
C GLN A 11 3.77 5.33 20.54
N GLY A 12 4.43 4.40 21.25
CA GLY A 12 5.20 3.33 20.63
C GLY A 12 4.31 2.41 19.77
N ALA A 13 3.17 1.98 20.31
CA ALA A 13 2.21 1.14 19.60
C ALA A 13 1.63 1.83 18.35
N VAL A 14 1.22 3.09 18.47
CA VAL A 14 0.70 3.87 17.33
C VAL A 14 1.75 4.01 16.23
N THR A 15 2.99 4.35 16.60
CA THR A 15 4.08 4.50 15.62
C THR A 15 4.36 3.19 14.90
N LEU A 16 4.37 2.07 15.61
CA LEU A 16 4.56 0.74 15.02
C LEU A 16 3.44 0.39 14.04
N VAL A 17 2.17 0.58 14.43
CA VAL A 17 1.02 0.29 13.56
C VAL A 17 1.07 1.13 12.28
N LEU A 18 1.34 2.44 12.40
CA LEU A 18 1.46 3.32 11.24
C LEU A 18 2.61 2.92 10.31
N SER A 19 3.73 2.46 10.90
CA SER A 19 4.88 1.98 10.12
C SER A 19 4.55 0.72 9.34
N ILE A 20 3.83 -0.24 9.95
CA ILE A 20 3.37 -1.47 9.29
C ILE A 20 2.39 -1.14 8.17
N LEU A 21 1.43 -0.25 8.42
CA LEU A 21 0.46 0.18 7.41
C LEU A 21 1.13 0.89 6.23
N ALA A 22 2.16 1.70 6.50
CA ALA A 22 2.93 2.34 5.44
C ALA A 22 3.65 1.31 4.55
N ILE A 23 4.31 0.33 5.17
CA ILE A 23 5.00 -0.75 4.44
C ILE A 23 3.99 -1.58 3.64
N ALA A 24 2.88 -1.99 4.26
CA ALA A 24 1.81 -2.73 3.57
C ALA A 24 1.21 -1.91 2.41
N GLY A 25 1.06 -0.59 2.60
CA GLY A 25 0.61 0.31 1.55
C GLY A 25 1.53 0.29 0.32
N VAL A 26 2.84 0.42 0.54
CA VAL A 26 3.84 0.39 -0.54
C VAL A 26 3.89 -0.98 -1.22
N VAL A 27 3.92 -2.07 -0.44
CA VAL A 27 3.97 -3.44 -0.96
C VAL A 27 2.73 -3.76 -1.78
N GLY A 28 1.54 -3.44 -1.26
CA GLY A 28 0.28 -3.61 -1.99
C GLY A 28 0.28 -2.82 -3.29
N TRP A 29 0.74 -1.56 -3.28
CA TRP A 29 0.73 -0.73 -4.47
C TRP A 29 1.68 -1.27 -5.55
N ILE A 30 2.87 -1.74 -5.17
CA ILE A 30 3.79 -2.43 -6.10
C ILE A 30 3.13 -3.70 -6.66
N TRP A 31 2.47 -4.49 -5.80
CA TRP A 31 1.79 -5.72 -6.22
C TRP A 31 0.66 -5.46 -7.22
N ASN A 32 -0.04 -4.34 -7.10
CA ASN A 32 -1.03 -3.88 -8.08
C ASN A 32 -0.41 -3.63 -9.46
N ILE A 33 0.76 -2.99 -9.52
CA ILE A 33 1.50 -2.75 -10.77
C ILE A 33 1.96 -4.07 -11.39
N VAL A 34 2.55 -4.96 -10.59
CA VAL A 34 2.97 -6.30 -11.04
C VAL A 34 1.80 -7.06 -11.63
N LYS A 35 0.64 -6.99 -10.98
CA LYS A 35 -0.60 -7.60 -11.45
C LYS A 35 -1.04 -7.04 -12.81
N ILE A 36 -0.97 -5.73 -13.03
CA ILE A 36 -1.28 -5.11 -14.34
C ILE A 36 -0.34 -5.66 -15.42
N ILE A 37 0.97 -5.70 -15.14
CA ILE A 37 1.99 -6.18 -16.09
C ILE A 37 1.77 -7.66 -16.44
N ASN A 38 1.34 -8.46 -15.48
CA ASN A 38 1.07 -9.89 -15.67
C ASN A 38 -0.34 -10.19 -16.20
N THR A 39 -1.18 -9.18 -16.42
CA THR A 39 -2.51 -9.37 -17.02
C THR A 39 -2.38 -9.28 -18.55
N GLY A 40 -2.97 -10.23 -19.28
CA GLY A 40 -3.15 -10.09 -20.72
C GLY A 40 -4.07 -8.90 -21.01
N PHE A 41 -3.70 -8.02 -21.95
CA PHE A 41 -4.56 -6.92 -22.42
C PHE A 41 -5.55 -7.39 -23.51
N ASP A 42 -5.85 -8.69 -23.53
CA ASP A 42 -6.80 -9.32 -24.45
C ASP A 42 -8.26 -9.01 -24.07
N VAL A 43 -8.56 -8.94 -22.76
CA VAL A 43 -9.89 -8.57 -22.25
C VAL A 43 -9.77 -7.50 -21.16
N PHE A 44 -10.32 -6.31 -21.43
CA PHE A 44 -10.42 -5.25 -20.44
C PHE A 44 -11.53 -5.54 -19.43
N THR A 45 -11.14 -6.07 -18.28
CA THR A 45 -12.05 -6.27 -17.14
C THR A 45 -12.19 -4.98 -16.31
N GLY A 46 -13.33 -4.81 -15.63
CA GLY A 46 -13.52 -3.69 -14.70
C GLY A 46 -12.46 -3.63 -13.59
N LEU A 47 -11.94 -4.80 -13.19
CA LEU A 47 -10.84 -4.88 -12.22
C LEU A 47 -9.54 -4.32 -12.81
N LEU A 48 -9.19 -4.64 -14.06
CA LEU A 48 -8.00 -4.08 -14.71
C LEU A 48 -8.07 -2.55 -14.78
N ILE A 49 -9.23 -1.99 -15.13
CA ILE A 49 -9.45 -0.54 -15.15
C ILE A 49 -9.25 0.05 -13.76
N ALA A 50 -9.85 -0.55 -12.73
CA ALA A 50 -9.69 -0.12 -11.35
C ALA A 50 -8.22 -0.17 -10.89
N ARG A 51 -7.46 -1.20 -11.30
CA ARG A 51 -6.03 -1.32 -11.00
C ARG A 51 -5.22 -0.21 -11.64
N VAL A 52 -5.49 0.14 -12.90
CA VAL A 52 -4.84 1.25 -13.61
C VAL A 52 -5.12 2.58 -12.92
N VAL A 53 -6.37 2.84 -12.53
CA VAL A 53 -6.74 4.02 -11.72
C VAL A 53 -6.01 4.01 -10.36
N GLY A 54 -5.87 2.83 -9.75
CA GLY A 54 -5.14 2.62 -8.50
C GLY A 54 -3.64 2.93 -8.56
N VAL A 55 -3.04 2.99 -9.76
CA VAL A 55 -1.65 3.46 -9.90
C VAL A 55 -1.53 4.93 -9.50
N PHE A 56 -2.49 5.77 -9.89
CA PHE A 56 -2.51 7.20 -9.57
C PHE A 56 -3.07 7.49 -8.17
N LEU A 57 -3.96 6.63 -7.69
CA LEU A 57 -4.52 6.69 -6.34
C LEU A 57 -3.84 5.64 -5.45
N ALA A 58 -2.65 5.97 -4.93
CA ALA A 58 -1.81 5.02 -4.19
C ALA A 58 -2.54 4.22 -3.08
N PRO A 59 -3.44 4.80 -2.27
CA PRO A 59 -4.21 4.02 -1.28
C PRO A 59 -5.15 2.99 -1.92
N LEU A 60 -5.82 3.35 -3.03
CA LEU A 60 -6.68 2.44 -3.78
C LEU A 60 -5.85 1.31 -4.40
N GLY A 61 -4.75 1.66 -5.07
CA GLY A 61 -3.84 0.68 -5.67
C GLY A 61 -3.24 -0.27 -4.64
N ALA A 62 -2.93 0.21 -3.44
CA ALA A 62 -2.47 -0.65 -2.35
C ALA A 62 -3.47 -1.75 -2.00
N VAL A 63 -4.75 -1.40 -1.83
CA VAL A 63 -5.80 -2.37 -1.51
C VAL A 63 -6.03 -3.34 -2.68
N LEU A 64 -6.12 -2.83 -3.91
CA LEU A 64 -6.32 -3.65 -5.11
C LEU A 64 -5.14 -4.60 -5.39
N GLY A 65 -3.94 -4.25 -4.91
CA GLY A 65 -2.78 -5.13 -5.00
C GLY A 65 -2.91 -6.41 -4.19
N TYR A 66 -3.67 -6.40 -3.10
CA TYR A 66 -3.93 -7.58 -2.28
C TYR A 66 -5.10 -8.45 -2.78
N LEU A 67 -5.95 -7.91 -3.66
CA LEU A 67 -7.06 -8.60 -4.32
C LEU A 67 -6.58 -9.21 -5.64
#